data_AF-A0A6I4ILC2-F1
#
_entry.id   AF-A0A6I4ILC2-F1
#
_cell.length_a   1.000
_cell.length_b   1.000
_cell.length_c   1.000
_cell.angle_alpha   90.00
_cell.angle_beta   90.00
_cell.angle_gamma   90.00
#
_symmetry.space_group_name_H-M   'P 1'
#
loop_
_entity.id
_entity.type
_entity.pdbx_description
1 polymer ?
#
loop_
_entity_poly.entity_id
_entity_poly.type
_entity_poly.pdbx_seq_one_letter_code
_entity_poly.pdbx_strand_id
1 'polypeptide(L)'
;MKTKAIFILFLFFVTNLSFSNTIFSVQLAKAEAFKKEQKFTKAINCYLKAIRSVQNDDAMVKEVYFDIADCFYKSGKENMAVKVLKFSIYRFGAVKQDLLDTNKLDDQLVHSLFEVIGDKYDSYRNKYVSKFDKKEKLLAEVASEIKTS
;
A
#
# COMPACT_ATOMS: atom_id res chain seq x y z
N MET A 1 14.92 19.10 32.99
CA MET A 1 13.73 19.40 32.14
C MET A 1 13.78 18.70 30.78
N LYS A 2 14.94 18.61 30.11
CA LYS A 2 15.08 17.96 28.78
C LYS A 2 14.64 16.48 28.75
N THR A 3 14.98 15.68 29.76
CA THR A 3 14.62 14.25 29.85
C THR A 3 13.12 14.01 29.97
N LYS A 4 12.39 14.87 30.70
CA LYS A 4 10.92 14.78 30.82
C LYS A 4 10.22 15.16 29.52
N ALA A 5 10.73 16.15 28.79
CA ALA A 5 10.20 16.54 27.48
C ALA A 5 10.41 15.44 26.43
N ILE A 6 11.58 14.78 26.42
CA ILE A 6 11.86 13.62 25.56
C ILE A 6 10.89 12.47 25.87
N PHE A 7 10.63 12.20 27.15
CA PHE A 7 9.69 11.15 27.57
C PHE A 7 8.25 11.44 27.15
N ILE A 8 7.81 12.69 27.24
CA ILE A 8 6.48 13.12 26.77
C ILE A 8 6.38 13.01 25.23
N LEU A 9 7.42 13.42 24.50
CA LEU A 9 7.45 13.29 23.03
C LEU A 9 7.42 11.82 22.60
N PHE A 10 8.17 10.97 23.30
CA PHE A 10 8.20 9.53 23.07
C PHE A 10 6.83 8.88 23.37
N LEU A 11 6.20 9.22 24.50
CA LEU A 11 4.84 8.76 24.83
C LEU A 11 3.82 9.22 23.77
N PHE A 12 3.91 10.46 23.31
CA PHE A 12 3.05 10.97 22.25
C PHE A 12 3.27 10.21 20.93
N PHE A 13 4.51 9.85 20.61
CA PHE A 13 4.82 9.07 19.42
C PHE A 13 4.22 7.64 19.49
N VAL A 14 4.37 6.94 20.63
CA VAL A 14 3.87 5.57 20.82
C VAL A 14 2.33 5.50 20.81
N THR A 15 1.65 6.51 21.38
CA THR A 15 0.18 6.54 21.36
C THR A 15 -0.38 6.80 19.97
N ASN A 16 0.25 7.68 19.18
CA ASN A 16 -0.17 7.93 17.79
C ASN A 16 0.01 6.70 16.89
N LEU A 17 1.08 5.93 17.09
CA LEU A 17 1.33 4.69 16.35
C LEU A 17 0.29 3.61 16.68
N SER A 18 -0.03 3.46 17.97
CA SER A 18 -1.06 2.51 18.44
C SER A 18 -2.46 2.88 17.93
N PHE A 19 -2.79 4.17 17.89
CA PHE A 19 -4.06 4.66 17.38
C PHE A 19 -4.22 4.42 15.87
N SER A 20 -3.17 4.64 15.10
CA SER A 20 -3.13 4.40 13.64
C SER A 20 -3.39 2.93 13.29
N ASN A 21 -2.75 2.01 14.01
CA ASN A 21 -2.96 0.55 13.84
C ASN A 21 -4.39 0.12 14.23
N THR A 22 -4.98 0.78 15.23
CA THR A 22 -6.38 0.53 15.63
C THR A 22 -7.34 0.97 14.52
N ILE A 23 -7.14 2.15 13.92
CA ILE A 23 -7.98 2.60 12.80
C ILE A 23 -7.85 1.64 11.61
N PHE A 24 -6.62 1.24 11.28
CA PHE A 24 -6.35 0.33 10.18
C PHE A 24 -7.14 -0.97 10.30
N SER A 25 -6.97 -1.68 11.43
CA SER A 25 -7.63 -2.96 11.70
C SER A 25 -9.16 -2.85 11.73
N VAL A 26 -9.71 -1.79 12.33
CA VAL A 26 -11.16 -1.54 12.37
C VAL A 26 -11.72 -1.32 10.96
N GLN A 27 -11.02 -0.56 10.12
CA GLN A 27 -11.47 -0.31 8.75
C GLN A 27 -11.36 -1.57 7.89
N LEU A 28 -10.32 -2.39 8.06
CA LEU A 28 -10.23 -3.69 7.40
C LEU A 28 -11.39 -4.61 7.79
N ALA A 29 -11.68 -4.76 9.08
CA ALA A 29 -12.78 -5.60 9.55
C ALA A 29 -14.13 -5.16 8.95
N LYS A 30 -14.38 -3.85 8.86
CA LYS A 30 -15.58 -3.31 8.20
C LYS A 30 -15.59 -3.59 6.70
N ALA A 31 -14.44 -3.48 6.04
CA ALA A 31 -14.33 -3.78 4.62
C ALA A 31 -14.65 -5.25 4.34
N GLU A 32 -14.10 -6.18 5.13
CA GLU A 32 -14.39 -7.61 5.03
C GLU A 32 -15.86 -7.93 5.27
N ALA A 33 -16.50 -7.28 6.24
CA ALA A 33 -17.94 -7.42 6.47
C ALA A 33 -18.75 -6.98 5.22
N PHE A 34 -18.46 -5.80 4.66
CA PHE A 34 -19.10 -5.35 3.44
C PHE A 34 -18.80 -6.24 2.23
N LYS A 35 -17.59 -6.79 2.13
CA LYS A 35 -17.17 -7.71 1.07
C LYS A 35 -17.97 -9.01 1.13
N LYS A 36 -18.16 -9.59 2.32
CA LYS A 36 -19.02 -10.77 2.55
C LYS A 36 -20.48 -10.51 2.17
N GLU A 37 -20.96 -9.30 2.42
CA GLU A 37 -22.29 -8.83 2.00
C GLU A 37 -22.36 -8.41 0.52
N GLN A 38 -21.28 -8.61 -0.26
CA GLN A 38 -21.15 -8.19 -1.66
C GLN A 38 -21.36 -6.68 -1.91
N LYS A 39 -21.22 -5.86 -0.87
CA LYS A 39 -21.31 -4.39 -0.92
C LYS A 39 -19.94 -3.81 -1.30
N PHE A 40 -19.43 -4.18 -2.48
CA PHE A 40 -18.04 -3.91 -2.90
C PHE A 40 -17.64 -2.43 -2.85
N THR A 41 -18.52 -1.50 -3.26
CA THR A 41 -18.23 -0.05 -3.17
C THR A 41 -17.99 0.40 -1.73
N LYS A 42 -18.75 -0.15 -0.76
CA LYS A 42 -18.56 0.18 0.66
C LYS A 42 -17.28 -0.45 1.20
N ALA A 43 -16.97 -1.69 0.79
CA ALA A 43 -15.73 -2.36 1.14
C ALA A 43 -14.50 -1.55 0.67
N ILE A 44 -14.49 -1.14 -0.59
CA ILE A 44 -13.43 -0.29 -1.18
C ILE A 44 -13.26 1.00 -0.38
N ASN A 45 -14.35 1.67 -0.02
CA ASN A 45 -14.28 2.89 0.79
C ASN A 45 -13.64 2.66 2.17
N CYS A 46 -13.89 1.51 2.80
CA CYS A 46 -13.25 1.12 4.06
C CYS A 46 -11.77 0.79 3.86
N TYR A 47 -11.40 0.02 2.84
CA TYR A 47 -9.99 -0.24 2.52
C TYR A 47 -9.20 1.05 2.27
N LEU A 48 -9.77 2.01 1.53
CA LEU A 48 -9.14 3.32 1.31
C LEU A 48 -8.96 4.12 2.60
N LYS A 49 -9.90 4.01 3.56
CA LYS A 49 -9.74 4.61 4.90
C LYS A 49 -8.65 3.91 5.70
N ALA A 50 -8.53 2.59 5.61
CA ALA A 50 -7.46 1.83 6.23
C ALA A 50 -6.09 2.29 5.69
N ILE A 51 -5.92 2.34 4.37
CA ILE A 51 -4.66 2.79 3.76
C ILE A 51 -4.24 4.19 4.24
N ARG A 52 -5.20 5.11 4.43
CA ARG A 52 -4.92 6.47 4.91
C ARG A 52 -4.44 6.54 6.36
N SER A 53 -4.76 5.54 7.20
CA SER A 53 -4.28 5.49 8.58
C SER A 53 -2.89 4.90 8.71
N VAL A 54 -2.32 4.33 7.66
CA VAL A 54 -0.98 3.75 7.66
C VAL A 54 -0.01 4.74 7.04
N GLN A 55 1.08 5.04 7.76
CA GLN A 55 2.16 5.88 7.25
C GLN A 55 3.37 5.01 6.90
N ASN A 56 3.87 5.17 5.67
CA ASN A 56 5.16 4.63 5.21
C ASN A 56 5.32 3.09 5.30
N ASP A 57 4.24 2.32 5.25
CA ASP A 57 4.29 0.86 5.14
C ASP A 57 3.75 0.39 3.78
N ASP A 58 4.64 0.40 2.78
CA ASP A 58 4.29 -0.01 1.42
C ASP A 58 3.84 -1.50 1.38
N ALA A 59 4.36 -2.36 2.25
CA ALA A 59 4.05 -3.79 2.27
C ALA A 59 2.60 -4.04 2.73
N MET A 60 2.19 -3.40 3.83
CA MET A 60 0.82 -3.45 4.33
C MET A 60 -0.16 -2.83 3.33
N VAL A 61 0.20 -1.70 2.72
CA VAL A 61 -0.65 -1.00 1.75
C VAL A 61 -0.83 -1.83 0.47
N LYS A 62 0.23 -2.49 -0.02
CA LYS A 62 0.18 -3.39 -1.18
C LYS A 62 -0.92 -4.45 -1.01
N GLU A 63 -0.94 -5.14 0.11
CA GLU A 63 -1.89 -6.21 0.40
C GLU A 63 -3.35 -5.74 0.35
N VAL A 64 -3.62 -4.53 0.86
CA VAL A 64 -4.96 -3.94 0.83
C VAL A 64 -5.39 -3.59 -0.59
N TYR A 65 -4.45 -3.24 -1.48
CA TYR A 65 -4.78 -3.03 -2.89
C TYR A 65 -5.14 -4.33 -3.62
N PHE A 66 -4.68 -5.50 -3.18
CA PHE A 66 -5.17 -6.77 -3.70
C PHE A 66 -6.64 -6.98 -3.33
N ASP A 67 -7.03 -6.66 -2.09
CA ASP A 67 -8.42 -6.72 -1.65
C ASP A 67 -9.34 -5.75 -2.41
N ILE A 68 -8.84 -4.54 -2.73
CA ILE A 68 -9.55 -3.57 -3.58
C ILE A 68 -9.70 -4.09 -5.01
N ALA A 69 -8.65 -4.70 -5.58
CA ALA A 69 -8.70 -5.28 -6.92
C ALA A 69 -9.72 -6.41 -7.00
N ASP A 70 -9.74 -7.32 -6.01
CA ASP A 70 -10.73 -8.38 -5.90
C ASP A 70 -12.17 -7.82 -5.84
N CYS A 71 -12.40 -6.75 -5.07
CA CYS A 71 -13.71 -6.08 -5.04
C CYS A 71 -14.12 -5.50 -6.41
N PHE A 72 -13.18 -4.92 -7.17
CA PHE A 72 -13.47 -4.44 -8.52
C PHE A 72 -13.76 -5.61 -9.47
N TYR A 73 -12.99 -6.69 -9.38
CA TYR A 73 -13.18 -7.87 -10.23
C TYR A 73 -14.53 -8.54 -9.98
N LYS A 74 -14.87 -8.81 -8.71
CA LYS A 74 -16.16 -9.39 -8.30
C LYS A 74 -17.37 -8.49 -8.58
N SER A 75 -17.16 -7.20 -8.81
CA SER A 75 -18.21 -6.27 -9.28
C SER A 75 -18.27 -6.12 -10.81
N GLY A 76 -17.59 -7.00 -11.55
CA GLY A 76 -17.57 -7.01 -13.02
C GLY A 76 -16.71 -5.91 -13.65
N LYS A 77 -15.85 -5.25 -12.87
CA LYS A 77 -15.02 -4.11 -13.30
C LYS A 77 -13.55 -4.52 -13.46
N GLU A 78 -13.30 -5.53 -14.26
CA GLU A 78 -11.96 -6.11 -14.48
C GLU A 78 -10.92 -5.06 -14.88
N ASN A 79 -11.26 -4.16 -15.80
CA ASN A 79 -10.37 -3.06 -16.22
C ASN A 79 -9.91 -2.18 -15.04
N MET A 80 -10.76 -2.00 -14.01
CA MET A 80 -10.38 -1.26 -12.81
C MET A 80 -9.53 -2.11 -11.89
N ALA A 81 -9.84 -3.40 -11.74
CA ALA A 81 -9.03 -4.33 -10.97
C ALA A 81 -7.58 -4.39 -11.49
N VAL A 82 -7.39 -4.54 -12.80
CA VAL A 82 -6.07 -4.51 -13.45
C VAL A 82 -5.35 -3.19 -13.20
N LYS A 83 -6.05 -2.05 -13.29
CA LYS A 83 -5.46 -0.73 -12.98
C LYS A 83 -4.98 -0.65 -11.53
N VAL A 84 -5.75 -1.20 -10.60
CA VAL A 84 -5.40 -1.24 -9.17
C VAL A 84 -4.17 -2.12 -8.91
N LEU A 85 -4.11 -3.32 -9.49
CA LEU A 85 -2.93 -4.20 -9.35
C LEU A 85 -1.68 -3.58 -9.98
N LYS A 86 -1.84 -2.94 -11.14
CA LYS A 86 -0.74 -2.18 -11.73
C LYS A 86 -0.25 -1.07 -10.80
N PHE A 87 -1.17 -0.37 -10.14
CA PHE A 87 -0.85 0.66 -9.15
C PHE A 87 -0.05 0.08 -7.97
N SER A 88 -0.41 -1.09 -7.46
CA SER A 88 0.33 -1.73 -6.37
C SER A 88 1.76 -2.11 -6.77
N ILE A 89 1.99 -2.50 -8.02
CA ILE A 89 3.34 -2.76 -8.55
C ILE A 89 4.20 -1.50 -8.53
N TYR A 90 3.78 -0.44 -9.22
CA TYR A 90 4.68 0.71 -9.42
C TYR A 90 4.73 1.68 -8.24
N ARG A 91 3.72 1.68 -7.35
CA ARG A 91 3.64 2.62 -6.22
C ARG A 91 4.03 2.01 -4.88
N PHE A 92 3.78 0.71 -4.69
CA PHE A 92 3.95 0.00 -3.43
C PHE A 92 4.80 -1.27 -3.56
N GLY A 93 5.39 -1.52 -4.73
CA GLY A 93 6.44 -2.51 -4.88
C GLY A 93 5.97 -3.95 -5.01
N ALA A 94 4.71 -4.19 -5.37
CA ALA A 94 4.23 -5.56 -5.62
C ALA A 94 5.09 -6.26 -6.66
N VAL A 95 5.55 -7.47 -6.34
CA VAL A 95 6.35 -8.32 -7.22
C VAL A 95 5.50 -9.41 -7.87
N LYS A 96 6.03 -10.09 -8.90
CA LYS A 96 5.27 -11.18 -9.56
C LYS A 96 4.84 -12.24 -8.56
N GLN A 97 5.75 -12.63 -7.68
CA GLN A 97 5.50 -13.64 -6.66
C GLN A 97 4.37 -13.23 -5.69
N ASP A 98 4.29 -11.96 -5.28
CA ASP A 98 3.17 -11.49 -4.44
C ASP A 98 1.80 -11.73 -5.11
N LEU A 99 1.73 -11.55 -6.43
CA LEU A 99 0.51 -11.68 -7.21
C LEU A 99 0.14 -13.14 -7.50
N LEU A 100 1.14 -14.02 -7.56
CA LEU A 100 0.96 -15.45 -7.84
C LEU A 100 0.69 -16.25 -6.56
N ASP A 101 1.30 -15.86 -5.44
CA ASP A 101 1.22 -16.61 -4.17
C ASP A 101 0.03 -16.18 -3.29
N THR A 102 -0.61 -15.05 -3.62
CA THR A 102 -1.75 -14.54 -2.83
C THR A 102 -3.02 -15.35 -3.06
N ASN A 103 -3.77 -15.58 -1.99
CA ASN A 103 -5.09 -16.24 -2.05
C ASN A 103 -6.25 -15.24 -2.25
N LYS A 104 -5.95 -13.96 -2.45
CA LYS A 104 -6.95 -12.89 -2.56
C LYS A 104 -7.43 -12.64 -3.99
N LEU A 105 -6.60 -12.98 -4.97
CA LEU A 105 -6.83 -12.66 -6.37
C LEU A 105 -7.27 -13.91 -7.11
N ASP A 106 -8.18 -13.72 -8.06
CA ASP A 106 -8.58 -14.77 -8.98
C ASP A 106 -7.48 -14.99 -10.04
N ASP A 107 -7.22 -16.25 -10.39
CA ASP A 107 -6.18 -16.62 -11.36
C ASP A 107 -6.39 -15.96 -12.72
N GLN A 108 -7.66 -15.82 -13.15
CA GLN A 108 -7.98 -15.15 -14.40
C GLN A 108 -7.66 -13.65 -14.33
N LEU A 109 -7.92 -13.00 -13.19
CA LEU A 109 -7.53 -11.60 -12.99
C LEU A 109 -6.01 -11.42 -13.03
N VAL A 110 -5.26 -12.34 -12.41
CA VAL A 110 -3.79 -12.32 -12.44
C VAL A 110 -3.27 -12.53 -13.85
N HIS A 111 -3.88 -13.45 -14.61
CA HIS A 111 -3.57 -13.66 -16.02
C HIS A 111 -3.81 -12.39 -16.85
N SER A 112 -5.01 -11.79 -16.76
CA SER A 112 -5.36 -10.54 -17.45
C SER A 112 -4.40 -9.39 -17.10
N LEU A 113 -3.96 -9.30 -15.85
CA LEU A 113 -2.94 -8.33 -15.45
C LEU A 113 -1.64 -8.56 -16.23
N PHE A 114 -1.15 -9.80 -16.30
CA PHE A 114 0.10 -10.12 -16.97
C PHE A 114 0.03 -9.99 -18.50
N GLU A 115 -1.12 -10.24 -19.13
CA GLU A 115 -1.33 -9.89 -20.54
C GLU A 115 -1.19 -8.38 -20.77
N VAL A 116 -1.71 -7.56 -19.85
CA VAL A 116 -1.67 -6.10 -19.97
C VAL A 116 -0.28 -5.53 -19.69
N ILE A 117 0.44 -6.09 -18.71
CA ILE A 117 1.73 -5.52 -18.27
C ILE A 117 2.95 -6.21 -18.87
N GLY A 118 2.84 -7.44 -19.39
CA GLY A 118 3.88 -8.28 -20.00
C GLY A 118 5.29 -7.68 -20.04
N ASP A 119 5.69 -7.16 -21.20
CA ASP A 119 7.02 -6.58 -21.46
C ASP A 119 7.28 -5.27 -20.71
N LYS A 120 6.22 -4.63 -20.19
CA LYS A 120 6.29 -3.37 -19.44
C LYS A 120 6.45 -3.60 -17.93
N TYR A 121 6.44 -4.85 -17.47
CA TYR A 121 6.52 -5.19 -16.05
C TYR A 121 7.74 -4.54 -15.40
N ASP A 122 8.92 -4.69 -16.00
CA ASP A 122 10.17 -4.13 -15.46
C ASP A 122 10.13 -2.60 -15.44
N SER A 123 9.49 -1.96 -16.43
CA SER A 123 9.27 -0.51 -16.41
C SER A 123 8.42 -0.06 -15.20
N TYR A 124 7.38 -0.83 -14.85
CA TYR A 124 6.58 -0.54 -13.64
C TYR A 124 7.39 -0.76 -12.36
N ARG A 125 8.20 -1.82 -12.30
CA ARG A 125 9.08 -2.08 -11.14
C ARG A 125 10.14 -1.02 -10.97
N ASN A 126 10.77 -0.57 -12.05
CA ASN A 126 11.79 0.47 -12.02
C ASN A 126 11.24 1.81 -11.52
N LYS A 127 9.95 2.11 -11.76
CA LYS A 127 9.29 3.29 -11.16
C LYS A 127 9.21 3.21 -9.65
N TYR A 128 8.97 2.02 -9.09
CA TYR A 128 8.99 1.83 -7.64
C TYR A 128 10.42 1.97 -7.08
N VAL A 129 11.39 1.28 -7.69
CA VAL A 129 12.79 1.24 -7.23
C VAL A 129 13.43 2.64 -7.29
N SER A 130 13.24 3.38 -8.39
CA SER A 130 13.83 4.73 -8.56
C SER A 130 13.36 5.77 -7.54
N LYS A 131 12.26 5.53 -6.80
CA LYS A 131 11.85 6.34 -5.66
C LYS A 131 12.89 6.30 -4.54
N PHE A 132 13.55 5.16 -4.35
CA PHE A 132 14.55 4.96 -3.31
C PHE A 132 15.89 5.59 -3.71
N ASP A 133 16.33 5.41 -4.96
CA ASP A 133 17.55 6.04 -5.48
C ASP A 133 17.50 7.57 -5.35
N LYS A 134 16.34 8.17 -5.67
CA LYS A 134 16.11 9.61 -5.49
C LYS A 134 16.17 10.03 -4.02
N LYS A 135 15.58 9.24 -3.13
CA LYS A 135 15.57 9.52 -1.69
C LYS A 135 16.99 9.45 -1.12
N GLU A 136 17.77 8.45 -1.51
CA GLU A 136 19.15 8.29 -1.09
C GLU A 136 20.03 9.46 -1.57
N LYS A 137 19.90 9.84 -2.84
CA LYS A 137 20.60 11.01 -3.39
C LYS A 137 20.28 12.30 -2.61
N LEU A 138 19.00 12.54 -2.31
CA LEU A 138 18.58 13.72 -1.57
C LEU A 138 19.10 13.73 -0.13
N LEU A 139 19.15 12.56 0.53
CA LEU A 139 19.74 12.43 1.87
C LEU A 139 21.26 12.68 1.86
N ALA A 140 21.96 12.24 0.80
CA ALA A 140 23.39 12.49 0.64
C ALA A 140 23.71 13.98 0.44
N GLU A 141 22.91 14.69 -0.36
CA GLU A 141 23.01 16.15 -0.57
C GLU A 141 22.85 16.90 0.76
N VAL A 142 21.77 16.64 1.52
CA VAL A 142 21.51 17.27 2.83
C VAL A 142 22.64 16.98 3.83
N ALA A 143 23.14 15.74 3.87
CA ALA A 143 24.23 15.37 4.77
C ALA A 143 25.55 16.08 4.42
N SER A 144 25.77 16.43 3.15
CA SER A 144 26.95 17.18 2.72
C SER A 144 26.89 18.65 3.13
N GLU A 145 25.71 19.29 3.03
CA GLU A 145 25.50 20.69 3.43
C GLU A 145 25.67 20.91 4.93
N ILE A 146 25.19 19.97 5.76
CA ILE A 146 25.33 20.02 7.23
C ILE A 146 26.80 19.90 7.66
N LYS A 147 27.64 19.17 6.91
CA LYS A 147 29.07 19.02 7.24
C LYS A 147 29.91 20.24 6.86
N THR A 148 29.39 21.11 6.00
CA THR A 148 30.07 22.32 5.52
C THR A 148 29.67 23.59 6.25
N SER A 149 28.73 23.52 7.20
CA SER A 149 28.28 24.64 8.05
C SER A 149 28.68 24.45 9.51
#